data_AF-A0A087BHI0-F1
#
_entry.id   AF-A0A087BHI0-F1
#
_cell.length_a   1.000
_cell.length_b   1.000
_cell.length_c   1.000
_cell.angle_alpha   90.00
_cell.angle_beta   90.00
_cell.angle_gamma   90.00
#
_symmetry.space_group_name_H-M   'P 1'
#
loop_
_entity.id
_entity.type
_entity.pdbx_description
1 polymer ?
#
loop_
_entity_poly.entity_id
_entity_poly.type
_entity_poly.pdbx_seq_one_letter_code
_entity_poly.pdbx_strand_id
1 'polypeptide(L)'
;MANPDKFLRLRDYARLERAQKNGVVDGTKFAYDSAKHVVSNVREYFDAHRDGRTYGVRFPLYSFSNSPDGVKVGDNAGLTVVPSTNYRAGRDDYACLSAFRVFDANVAAADDGTPVVKAIKGLAGNYAKDGSNGDVFVITTPGFYRFEFDANHCTIWYSDTQYDGYSPMPGALLPDGSLRPCMAYAKYPLSDYGGKAASVSGQIPASMSEQGSVAVTTSKGKGYSGKTSADTFYMQLMHMLKYATKGIERYLGGDFNGSAQVNVSKAGTNVTCALVKATDAASIDLGSYVSVGTGTDRGSNTTGEAAAYRKVISKTVVDAATTAINVSGAAFTTTTAMHVTQMPYLTGSTDGVLGNDGIPREDVPKTHQPIKLQGIELFAGIYETEGDIILNNVKDSDTSGHTEVWKVFDTTKASGTAITADYVHVGDYPAVNDRTDNQWQWQTDFVEKHGFLLPTGVGATSTSGLTDALIINPISAPGLHELRRGGVLGGGSLCGLFGAIGGLDLSVAWWGCGGRLSSWRTHA
;
A
#
# COMPACT_ATOMS: atom_id res chain seq x y z
N MET A 1 53.31 3.82 26.33
CA MET A 1 51.99 4.33 25.93
C MET A 1 51.70 3.86 24.52
N ALA A 2 50.71 2.99 24.31
CA ALA A 2 50.37 2.46 22.99
C ALA A 2 49.58 3.50 22.18
N ASN A 3 49.87 3.62 20.89
CA ASN A 3 49.24 4.57 19.98
C ASN A 3 47.75 4.21 19.78
N PRO A 4 46.78 5.08 20.16
CA PRO A 4 45.35 4.81 20.01
C PRO A 4 44.88 4.69 18.55
N ASP A 5 45.68 5.11 17.56
CA ASP A 5 45.36 4.98 16.12
C ASP A 5 45.68 3.58 15.54
N LYS A 6 46.16 2.64 16.36
CA LYS A 6 46.50 1.27 15.91
C LYS A 6 45.52 0.18 16.38
N PHE A 7 44.38 0.56 16.95
CA PHE A 7 43.33 -0.42 17.28
C PHE A 7 42.29 -0.48 16.16
N LEU A 8 42.36 -1.55 15.38
CA LEU A 8 41.31 -1.94 14.44
C LEU A 8 40.03 -2.21 15.26
N ARG A 9 38.92 -1.51 14.99
CA ARG A 9 37.66 -1.75 15.70
C ARG A 9 37.18 -3.16 15.34
N LEU A 10 36.49 -3.86 16.26
CA LEU A 10 35.99 -5.22 16.01
C LEU A 10 35.16 -5.33 14.71
N ARG A 11 34.40 -4.27 14.39
CA ARG A 11 33.64 -4.14 13.14
C ARG A 11 34.51 -4.04 11.88
N ASP A 12 35.67 -3.38 11.98
CA ASP A 12 36.62 -3.21 10.87
C ASP A 12 37.40 -4.52 10.67
N TYR A 13 37.69 -5.24 11.76
CA TYR A 13 38.24 -6.60 11.73
C TYR A 13 37.26 -7.60 11.08
N ALA A 14 35.98 -7.58 11.47
CA ALA A 14 34.96 -8.45 10.87
C ALA A 14 34.75 -8.16 9.37
N ARG A 15 34.85 -6.89 8.96
CA ARG A 15 34.79 -6.48 7.55
C ARG A 15 36.02 -6.97 6.76
N LEU A 16 37.22 -6.87 7.33
CA LEU A 16 38.46 -7.33 6.71
C LEU A 16 38.56 -8.87 6.66
N GLU A 17 38.12 -9.58 7.70
CA GLU A 17 38.04 -11.06 7.66
C GLU A 17 37.03 -11.58 6.64
N ARG A 18 35.89 -10.88 6.45
CA ARG A 18 34.96 -11.21 5.36
C ARG A 18 35.59 -10.98 3.98
N ALA A 19 36.34 -9.88 3.81
CA ALA A 19 37.03 -9.58 2.55
C ALA A 19 38.20 -10.54 2.25
N GLN A 20 38.78 -11.19 3.28
CA GLN A 20 39.93 -12.10 3.13
C GLN A 20 39.54 -13.57 2.93
N LYS A 21 38.27 -13.96 3.12
CA LYS A 21 37.82 -15.32 2.80
C LYS A 21 37.52 -15.43 1.31
N ASN A 22 38.35 -16.19 0.58
CA ASN A 22 38.09 -16.60 -0.80
C ASN A 22 36.64 -17.08 -0.94
N GLY A 23 35.83 -16.39 -1.74
CA GLY A 23 34.43 -16.72 -2.00
C GLY A 23 33.37 -15.78 -1.41
N VAL A 24 33.74 -14.74 -0.65
CA VAL A 24 32.76 -13.71 -0.22
C VAL A 24 32.50 -12.74 -1.37
N VAL A 25 31.24 -12.66 -1.82
CA VAL A 25 30.78 -11.70 -2.83
C VAL A 25 30.77 -10.30 -2.21
N ASP A 26 31.34 -9.32 -2.90
CA ASP A 26 31.39 -7.92 -2.45
C ASP A 26 29.97 -7.32 -2.35
N GLY A 27 29.58 -6.87 -1.15
CA GLY A 27 28.30 -6.23 -0.86
C GLY A 27 28.35 -4.70 -0.82
N THR A 28 29.47 -4.05 -1.17
CA THR A 28 29.58 -2.57 -1.10
C THR A 28 28.68 -1.84 -2.08
N LYS A 29 28.36 -2.47 -3.22
CA LYS A 29 27.47 -1.97 -4.26
C LYS A 29 26.72 -3.13 -4.90
N PHE A 30 25.58 -2.86 -5.52
CA PHE A 30 24.90 -3.88 -6.33
C PHE A 30 25.78 -4.28 -7.53
N ALA A 31 25.83 -5.58 -7.81
CA ALA A 31 26.56 -6.19 -8.91
C ALA A 31 25.55 -6.83 -9.88
N TYR A 32 25.63 -6.43 -11.14
CA TYR A 32 24.78 -6.97 -12.20
C TYR A 32 25.51 -8.09 -12.94
N ASP A 33 24.88 -9.26 -13.01
CA ASP A 33 25.32 -10.40 -13.82
C ASP A 33 24.64 -10.30 -15.19
N SER A 34 25.38 -9.79 -16.18
CA SER A 34 24.88 -9.61 -17.55
C SER A 34 24.55 -10.92 -18.26
N ALA A 35 25.13 -12.05 -17.85
CA ALA A 35 24.84 -13.35 -18.46
C ALA A 35 23.52 -13.93 -17.94
N LYS A 36 23.20 -13.69 -16.66
CA LYS A 36 21.94 -14.14 -16.04
C LYS A 36 20.83 -13.09 -16.08
N HIS A 37 21.15 -11.86 -16.46
CA HIS A 37 20.22 -10.72 -16.45
C HIS A 37 19.60 -10.43 -15.07
N VAL A 38 20.42 -10.52 -14.02
CA VAL A 38 19.99 -10.32 -12.63
C VAL A 38 21.05 -9.56 -11.81
N VAL A 39 20.61 -8.94 -10.73
CA VAL A 39 21.50 -8.42 -9.67
C VAL A 39 21.88 -9.60 -8.76
N SER A 40 23.14 -9.99 -8.77
CA SER A 40 23.59 -11.27 -8.22
C SER A 40 23.93 -11.26 -6.74
N ASN A 41 24.09 -10.07 -6.14
CA ASN A 41 24.60 -9.90 -4.78
C ASN A 41 23.64 -9.13 -3.84
N VAL A 42 22.33 -9.22 -4.09
CA VAL A 42 21.32 -8.44 -3.35
C VAL A 42 21.39 -8.70 -1.84
N ARG A 43 21.54 -9.98 -1.44
CA ARG A 43 21.67 -10.36 -0.03
C ARG A 43 22.92 -9.74 0.60
N GLU A 44 24.05 -9.90 -0.08
CA GLU A 44 25.34 -9.40 0.39
C GLU A 44 25.34 -7.88 0.50
N TYR A 45 24.65 -7.18 -0.41
CA TYR A 45 24.44 -5.75 -0.29
C TYR A 45 23.70 -5.39 0.99
N PHE A 46 22.53 -5.97 1.23
CA PHE A 46 21.76 -5.64 2.44
C PHE A 46 22.50 -6.04 3.72
N ASP A 47 23.14 -7.21 3.74
CA ASP A 47 23.92 -7.67 4.90
C ASP A 47 25.15 -6.80 5.19
N ALA A 48 25.81 -6.25 4.16
CA ALA A 48 26.97 -5.36 4.32
C ALA A 48 26.58 -3.95 4.83
N HIS A 49 25.31 -3.58 4.72
CA HIS A 49 24.82 -2.24 5.06
C HIS A 49 23.98 -2.19 6.34
N ARG A 50 23.78 -3.32 7.04
CA ARG A 50 23.01 -3.34 8.29
C ARG A 50 23.61 -2.36 9.30
N ASP A 51 22.75 -1.60 9.97
CA ASP A 51 23.16 -0.61 10.98
C ASP A 51 23.03 -1.11 12.41
N GLY A 52 22.23 -2.16 12.66
CA GLY A 52 22.02 -2.73 13.99
C GLY A 52 21.32 -1.78 14.96
N ARG A 53 20.58 -0.81 14.44
CA ARG A 53 19.84 0.17 15.25
C ARG A 53 18.43 -0.33 15.54
N THR A 54 17.89 0.15 16.66
CA THR A 54 16.56 -0.21 17.16
C THR A 54 15.67 1.02 17.19
N TYR A 55 14.74 1.05 16.23
CA TYR A 55 13.84 2.16 16.01
C TYR A 55 12.52 1.90 16.72
N GLY A 56 12.17 2.72 17.70
CA GLY A 56 10.95 2.54 18.49
C GLY A 56 9.93 3.66 18.31
N VAL A 57 8.65 3.34 18.49
CA VAL A 57 7.56 4.31 18.68
C VAL A 57 6.61 3.80 19.75
N ARG A 58 6.22 4.67 20.69
CA ARG A 58 5.32 4.36 21.79
C ARG A 58 4.01 5.12 21.65
N PHE A 59 2.90 4.40 21.59
CA PHE A 59 1.55 4.94 21.57
C PHE A 59 0.86 4.70 22.92
N PRO A 60 0.00 5.62 23.38
CA PRO A 60 -0.92 5.30 24.46
C PRO A 60 -1.92 4.23 23.99
N LEU A 61 -2.29 3.34 24.90
CA LEU A 61 -3.50 2.54 24.76
C LEU A 61 -4.71 3.47 24.89
N TYR A 62 -5.78 3.17 24.15
CA TYR A 62 -6.98 4.00 24.06
C TYR A 62 -7.62 4.25 25.44
N SER A 63 -7.56 3.26 26.33
CA SER A 63 -8.03 3.36 27.72
C SER A 63 -7.26 4.37 28.57
N PHE A 64 -6.00 4.65 28.22
CA PHE A 64 -5.15 5.64 28.89
C PHE A 64 -5.25 7.02 28.21
N SER A 65 -5.21 7.05 26.88
CA SER A 65 -5.45 8.25 26.08
C SER A 65 -5.98 7.86 24.70
N ASN A 66 -7.00 8.59 24.23
CA ASN A 66 -7.58 8.38 22.90
C ASN A 66 -6.77 9.02 21.76
N SER A 67 -5.63 9.66 22.07
CA SER A 67 -4.77 10.28 21.06
C SER A 67 -4.20 9.23 20.09
N PRO A 68 -4.23 9.49 18.77
CA PRO A 68 -3.58 8.63 17.80
C PRO A 68 -2.06 8.85 17.73
N ASP A 69 -1.52 9.84 18.46
CA ASP A 69 -0.13 10.24 18.39
C ASP A 69 0.76 9.43 19.33
N GLY A 70 1.95 9.13 18.84
CA GLY A 70 2.99 8.41 19.57
C GLY A 70 4.23 9.25 19.79
N VAL A 71 5.15 8.70 20.56
CA VAL A 71 6.46 9.29 20.84
C VAL A 71 7.54 8.36 20.30
N LYS A 72 8.43 8.88 19.48
CA LYS A 72 9.60 8.13 18.98
C LYS A 72 10.59 7.88 20.10
N VAL A 73 11.09 6.65 20.19
CA VAL A 73 12.03 6.18 21.23
C VAL A 73 13.18 5.38 20.62
N GLY A 74 14.22 5.11 21.40
CA GLY A 74 15.44 4.45 20.91
C GLY A 74 16.14 5.26 19.83
N ASP A 75 16.67 4.57 18.81
CA ASP A 75 17.35 5.21 17.68
C ASP A 75 16.39 5.98 16.75
N ASN A 76 15.07 5.87 16.98
CA ASN A 76 14.07 6.64 16.28
C ASN A 76 13.89 8.06 16.84
N ALA A 77 14.37 8.30 18.07
CA ALA A 77 14.23 9.59 18.72
C ALA A 77 14.97 10.70 17.93
N GLY A 78 14.27 11.81 17.69
CA GLY A 78 14.82 12.96 16.94
C GLY A 78 14.80 12.84 15.41
N LEU A 79 14.50 11.65 14.85
CA LEU A 79 14.33 11.50 13.41
C LEU A 79 13.02 12.16 12.95
N THR A 80 13.06 12.80 11.80
CA THR A 80 11.93 13.53 11.21
C THR A 80 11.73 13.16 9.75
N VAL A 81 10.47 13.15 9.33
CA VAL A 81 10.06 13.06 7.94
C VAL A 81 9.10 14.20 7.61
N VAL A 82 9.29 14.81 6.45
CA VAL A 82 8.41 15.79 5.83
C VAL A 82 8.11 15.25 4.43
N PRO A 83 6.83 15.03 4.08
CA PRO A 83 6.44 14.51 2.77
C PRO A 83 7.05 15.33 1.61
N SER A 84 7.53 14.64 0.59
CA SER A 84 7.98 15.25 -0.66
C SER A 84 6.83 15.46 -1.62
N THR A 85 7.04 16.26 -2.66
CA THR A 85 6.13 16.39 -3.79
C THR A 85 6.83 16.23 -5.14
N ASN A 86 6.08 16.37 -6.24
CA ASN A 86 6.67 16.42 -7.58
C ASN A 86 7.58 17.65 -7.77
N TYR A 87 7.43 18.69 -6.92
CA TYR A 87 8.09 19.98 -7.09
C TYR A 87 9.21 20.21 -6.08
N ARG A 88 9.14 19.56 -4.91
CA ARG A 88 10.07 19.78 -3.83
C ARG A 88 10.36 18.48 -3.07
N ALA A 89 11.65 18.20 -2.85
CA ALA A 89 12.06 17.16 -1.94
C ALA A 89 11.82 17.61 -0.49
N GLY A 90 11.12 16.78 0.27
CA GLY A 90 10.97 16.91 1.71
C GLY A 90 12.19 16.37 2.44
N ARG A 91 12.24 16.60 3.76
CA ARG A 91 13.26 16.00 4.64
C ARG A 91 12.86 14.56 4.93
N ASP A 92 13.76 13.61 4.76
CA ASP A 92 13.55 12.23 5.18
C ASP A 92 14.83 11.69 5.83
N ASP A 93 14.90 11.78 7.17
CA ASP A 93 16.06 11.27 7.92
C ASP A 93 16.20 9.75 7.84
N TYR A 94 15.16 9.04 7.37
CA TYR A 94 15.12 7.59 7.26
C TYR A 94 15.69 7.08 5.93
N ALA A 95 15.71 7.92 4.88
CA ALA A 95 16.02 7.48 3.52
C ALA A 95 17.40 6.80 3.37
N CYS A 96 18.36 7.13 4.25
CA CYS A 96 19.70 6.55 4.27
C CYS A 96 19.89 5.45 5.33
N LEU A 97 18.92 5.23 6.21
CA LEU A 97 18.99 4.24 7.28
C LEU A 97 18.67 2.86 6.71
N SER A 98 19.46 1.85 7.04
CA SER A 98 19.39 0.55 6.38
C SER A 98 18.00 -0.10 6.52
N ALA A 99 17.41 -0.03 7.72
CA ALA A 99 16.08 -0.55 8.01
C ALA A 99 14.94 0.11 7.19
N PHE A 100 15.13 1.34 6.72
CA PHE A 100 14.09 2.10 6.01
C PHE A 100 14.44 2.39 4.56
N ARG A 101 15.67 2.13 4.14
CA ARG A 101 16.14 2.42 2.80
C ARG A 101 15.45 1.49 1.80
N VAL A 102 15.00 2.08 0.71
CA VAL A 102 14.23 1.40 -0.33
C VAL A 102 14.81 1.67 -1.70
N PHE A 103 14.62 0.72 -2.62
CA PHE A 103 15.00 0.86 -4.02
C PHE A 103 13.89 0.39 -4.95
N ASP A 104 13.59 1.17 -5.98
CA ASP A 104 12.74 0.72 -7.09
C ASP A 104 13.50 -0.32 -7.92
N ALA A 105 12.88 -1.49 -8.14
CA ALA A 105 13.50 -2.60 -8.83
C ALA A 105 12.51 -3.35 -9.73
N ASN A 106 13.02 -3.91 -10.83
CA ASN A 106 12.29 -4.94 -11.55
C ASN A 106 12.55 -6.28 -10.87
N VAL A 107 11.50 -6.95 -10.41
CA VAL A 107 11.60 -8.18 -9.62
C VAL A 107 10.71 -9.24 -10.23
N ALA A 108 11.22 -10.47 -10.33
CA ALA A 108 10.42 -11.66 -10.54
C ALA A 108 10.39 -12.51 -9.26
N ALA A 109 9.34 -13.30 -9.03
CA ALA A 109 9.29 -14.28 -7.95
C ALA A 109 9.58 -15.69 -8.50
N ALA A 110 10.54 -16.40 -7.89
CA ALA A 110 10.73 -17.83 -8.12
C ALA A 110 9.61 -18.64 -7.43
N ASP A 111 9.47 -19.94 -7.76
CA ASP A 111 8.36 -20.78 -7.26
C ASP A 111 8.35 -20.99 -5.74
N ASP A 112 9.48 -20.83 -5.06
CA ASP A 112 9.61 -20.82 -3.60
C ASP A 112 9.30 -19.44 -2.99
N GLY A 113 9.00 -18.45 -3.82
CA GLY A 113 8.80 -17.05 -3.46
C GLY A 113 10.09 -16.23 -3.52
N THR A 114 11.28 -16.80 -3.73
CA THR A 114 12.53 -16.04 -3.72
C THR A 114 12.49 -14.89 -4.73
N PRO A 115 12.69 -13.63 -4.29
CA PRO A 115 12.73 -12.50 -5.20
C PRO A 115 14.01 -12.53 -6.04
N VAL A 116 13.82 -12.55 -7.36
CA VAL A 116 14.85 -12.47 -8.40
C VAL A 116 14.88 -11.03 -8.92
N VAL A 117 15.85 -10.25 -8.44
CA VAL A 117 16.00 -8.84 -8.84
C VAL A 117 16.68 -8.77 -10.20
N LYS A 118 15.97 -8.29 -11.21
CA LYS A 118 16.46 -8.14 -12.59
C LYS A 118 17.21 -6.83 -12.79
N ALA A 119 16.71 -5.75 -12.20
CA ALA A 119 17.31 -4.42 -12.31
C ALA A 119 16.91 -3.56 -11.11
N ILE A 120 17.74 -2.58 -10.78
CA ILE A 120 17.53 -1.59 -9.73
C ILE A 120 17.73 -0.21 -10.34
N LYS A 121 16.71 0.64 -10.19
CA LYS A 121 16.65 1.97 -10.80
C LYS A 121 17.91 2.79 -10.50
N GLY A 122 18.62 3.16 -11.56
CA GLY A 122 19.82 4.00 -11.48
C GLY A 122 21.06 3.32 -10.89
N LEU A 123 21.00 2.03 -10.54
CA LEU A 123 22.10 1.34 -9.85
C LEU A 123 22.60 0.09 -10.56
N ALA A 124 21.71 -0.75 -11.12
CA ALA A 124 22.09 -2.01 -11.74
C ALA A 124 21.07 -2.49 -12.78
N GLY A 125 21.52 -3.01 -13.92
CA GLY A 125 20.65 -3.50 -14.99
C GLY A 125 19.81 -2.41 -15.67
N ASN A 126 18.92 -2.83 -16.58
CA ASN A 126 18.06 -1.93 -17.36
C ASN A 126 16.67 -1.81 -16.71
N TYR A 127 16.57 -0.97 -15.69
CA TYR A 127 15.29 -0.74 -15.02
C TYR A 127 14.24 -0.12 -15.96
N ALA A 128 13.01 -0.64 -15.93
CA ALA A 128 11.88 -0.08 -16.66
C ALA A 128 10.60 -0.17 -15.83
N LYS A 129 9.79 0.90 -15.85
CA LYS A 129 8.56 0.97 -15.04
C LYS A 129 7.27 0.64 -15.79
N ASP A 130 7.36 0.53 -17.10
CA ASP A 130 6.23 0.40 -18.05
C ASP A 130 5.86 -1.06 -18.35
N GLY A 131 6.46 -2.02 -17.63
CA GLY A 131 6.28 -3.45 -17.84
C GLY A 131 7.23 -4.10 -18.85
N SER A 132 8.01 -3.31 -19.60
CA SER A 132 8.94 -3.87 -20.61
C SER A 132 10.06 -4.72 -20.01
N ASN A 133 10.37 -4.54 -18.71
CA ASN A 133 11.28 -5.40 -17.94
C ASN A 133 10.59 -6.14 -16.78
N GLY A 134 9.28 -6.38 -16.90
CA GLY A 134 8.46 -7.05 -15.88
C GLY A 134 7.98 -6.12 -14.77
N ASP A 135 7.52 -6.73 -13.69
CA ASP A 135 6.89 -6.03 -12.57
C ASP A 135 7.86 -5.15 -11.81
N VAL A 136 7.33 -4.06 -11.25
CA VAL A 136 8.05 -3.10 -10.42
C VAL A 136 7.72 -3.34 -8.96
N PHE A 137 8.76 -3.60 -8.19
CA PHE A 137 8.71 -3.75 -6.75
C PHE A 137 9.60 -2.69 -6.10
N VAL A 138 9.31 -2.41 -4.85
CA VAL A 138 10.20 -1.71 -3.95
C VAL A 138 10.88 -2.75 -3.08
N ILE A 139 12.22 -2.80 -3.17
CA ILE A 139 13.03 -3.72 -2.37
C ILE A 139 13.66 -3.03 -1.17
N THR A 140 13.72 -3.74 -0.06
CA THR A 140 14.35 -3.28 1.19
C THR A 140 14.98 -4.44 1.95
N THR A 141 15.76 -4.12 2.99
CA THR A 141 16.43 -5.12 3.83
C THR A 141 15.39 -5.98 4.57
N PRO A 142 15.62 -7.29 4.77
CA PRO A 142 14.83 -8.08 5.69
C PRO A 142 14.89 -7.47 7.09
N GLY A 143 13.73 -7.06 7.59
CA GLY A 143 13.57 -6.42 8.90
C GLY A 143 13.00 -7.34 9.95
N PHE A 144 13.06 -6.89 11.20
CA PHE A 144 12.61 -7.59 12.40
C PHE A 144 11.87 -6.62 13.30
N TYR A 145 10.78 -7.06 13.93
CA TYR A 145 9.93 -6.22 14.76
C TYR A 145 9.60 -6.87 16.10
N ARG A 146 9.16 -6.06 17.06
CA ARG A 146 8.66 -6.51 18.36
C ARG A 146 7.61 -5.55 18.90
N PHE A 147 6.60 -6.08 19.55
CA PHE A 147 5.63 -5.29 20.31
C PHE A 147 5.84 -5.50 21.81
N GLU A 148 5.78 -4.42 22.57
CA GLU A 148 5.77 -4.42 24.03
C GLU A 148 4.53 -3.69 24.52
N PHE A 149 3.72 -4.37 25.33
CA PHE A 149 2.53 -3.80 25.93
C PHE A 149 2.76 -3.65 27.43
N ASP A 150 2.47 -2.45 27.95
CA ASP A 150 2.30 -2.20 29.38
C ASP A 150 0.86 -1.77 29.67
N ALA A 151 0.56 -1.42 30.93
CA ALA A 151 -0.80 -1.06 31.34
C ALA A 151 -1.39 0.14 30.58
N ASN A 152 -0.53 1.03 30.06
CA ASN A 152 -0.93 2.31 29.47
C ASN A 152 -0.46 2.50 28.03
N HIS A 153 0.52 1.72 27.54
CA HIS A 153 1.16 1.95 26.25
C HIS A 153 1.42 0.66 25.47
N CYS A 154 1.46 0.83 24.15
CA CYS A 154 2.04 -0.10 23.20
C CYS A 154 3.32 0.53 22.62
N THR A 155 4.46 -0.15 22.75
CA THR A 155 5.72 0.24 22.11
C THR A 155 6.03 -0.73 20.99
N ILE A 156 6.23 -0.19 19.79
CA ILE A 156 6.62 -0.93 18.59
C ILE A 156 8.10 -0.70 18.36
N TRP A 157 8.84 -1.78 18.17
CA TRP A 157 10.26 -1.76 17.85
C TRP A 157 10.52 -2.37 16.47
N TYR A 158 11.47 -1.81 15.74
CA TYR A 158 11.89 -2.30 14.43
C TYR A 158 13.40 -2.17 14.24
N SER A 159 13.99 -3.13 13.54
CA SER A 159 15.43 -3.24 13.33
C SER A 159 15.71 -3.96 12.03
N ASP A 160 16.84 -3.64 11.41
CA ASP A 160 17.40 -4.47 10.34
C ASP A 160 18.24 -5.63 10.89
N THR A 161 18.24 -5.88 12.19
CA THR A 161 19.05 -6.91 12.84
C THR A 161 18.18 -7.69 13.80
N GLN A 162 18.28 -9.02 13.75
CA GLN A 162 17.58 -9.93 14.65
C GLN A 162 18.14 -9.78 16.07
N TYR A 163 17.26 -9.46 17.01
CA TYR A 163 17.54 -9.42 18.44
C TYR A 163 16.60 -10.37 19.20
N ASP A 164 16.90 -10.63 20.47
CA ASP A 164 16.05 -11.45 21.32
C ASP A 164 14.65 -10.82 21.46
N GLY A 165 13.62 -11.65 21.29
CA GLY A 165 12.22 -11.24 21.34
C GLY A 165 11.72 -10.50 20.09
N TYR A 166 12.56 -10.32 19.06
CA TYR A 166 12.10 -9.81 17.77
C TYR A 166 11.63 -10.96 16.88
N SER A 167 10.56 -10.72 16.14
CA SER A 167 10.08 -11.59 15.07
C SER A 167 10.59 -11.07 13.73
N PRO A 168 10.91 -11.94 12.76
CA PRO A 168 11.10 -11.53 11.38
C PRO A 168 9.82 -10.85 10.87
N MET A 169 9.97 -9.83 10.02
CA MET A 169 8.83 -9.23 9.33
C MET A 169 8.03 -10.31 8.58
N PRO A 170 6.69 -10.21 8.54
CA PRO A 170 5.89 -11.11 7.73
C PRO A 170 6.38 -11.07 6.28
N GLY A 171 6.62 -12.25 5.70
CA GLY A 171 7.21 -12.38 4.37
C GLY A 171 8.73 -12.26 4.30
N ALA A 172 9.46 -12.04 5.40
CA ALA A 172 10.93 -12.01 5.38
C ALA A 172 11.56 -13.41 5.24
N LEU A 173 10.83 -14.47 5.57
CA LEU A 173 11.29 -15.86 5.46
C LEU A 173 10.79 -16.53 4.17
N LEU A 174 11.62 -17.45 3.67
CA LEU A 174 11.27 -18.43 2.66
C LEU A 174 10.56 -19.64 3.32
N PRO A 175 9.91 -20.50 2.52
CA PRO A 175 9.26 -21.71 3.05
C PRO A 175 10.18 -22.65 3.83
N ASP A 176 11.49 -22.62 3.56
CA ASP A 176 12.51 -23.40 4.27
C ASP A 176 12.98 -22.77 5.59
N GLY A 177 12.43 -21.61 5.97
CA GLY A 177 12.78 -20.85 7.17
C GLY A 177 14.02 -19.96 7.02
N SER A 178 14.68 -19.93 5.86
CA SER A 178 15.79 -19.02 5.62
C SER A 178 15.31 -17.60 5.30
N LEU A 179 16.13 -16.59 5.62
CA LEU A 179 15.84 -15.21 5.23
C LEU A 179 15.86 -15.06 3.72
N ARG A 180 14.92 -14.28 3.18
CA ARG A 180 14.95 -13.79 1.81
C ARG A 180 16.15 -12.85 1.59
N PRO A 181 16.67 -12.74 0.36
CA PRO A 181 17.77 -11.80 0.06
C PRO A 181 17.34 -10.33 0.22
N CYS A 182 16.05 -10.04 0.05
CA CYS A 182 15.42 -8.76 0.31
C CYS A 182 13.92 -8.96 0.55
N MET A 183 13.25 -7.99 1.17
CA MET A 183 11.80 -7.88 1.09
C MET A 183 11.43 -7.13 -0.19
N ALA A 184 10.41 -7.58 -0.92
CA ALA A 184 9.95 -6.97 -2.16
C ALA A 184 8.44 -6.73 -2.09
N TYR A 185 8.03 -5.46 -2.11
CA TYR A 185 6.63 -5.04 -2.10
C TYR A 185 6.26 -4.46 -3.46
N ALA A 186 5.15 -4.88 -4.07
CA ALA A 186 4.75 -4.33 -5.36
C ALA A 186 4.55 -2.82 -5.25
N LYS A 187 5.16 -2.06 -6.16
CA LYS A 187 5.22 -0.61 -6.06
C LYS A 187 3.86 0.04 -6.29
N TYR A 188 3.10 -0.47 -7.25
CA TYR A 188 1.83 0.10 -7.68
C TYR A 188 0.64 -0.79 -7.28
N PRO A 189 -0.57 -0.21 -7.18
CA PRO A 189 -1.80 -0.98 -7.21
C PRO A 189 -1.81 -1.96 -8.40
N LEU A 190 -2.56 -3.04 -8.26
CA LEU A 190 -2.69 -4.04 -9.30
C LEU A 190 -3.17 -3.40 -10.61
N SER A 191 -2.56 -3.82 -11.71
CA SER A 191 -2.95 -3.49 -13.07
C SER A 191 -2.99 -4.76 -13.92
N ASP A 192 -3.53 -4.64 -15.14
CA ASP A 192 -3.34 -5.64 -16.19
C ASP A 192 -2.24 -5.17 -17.15
N TYR A 193 -1.27 -6.03 -17.43
CA TYR A 193 -0.31 -5.81 -18.50
C TYR A 193 -0.14 -7.08 -19.34
N GLY A 194 -0.58 -7.02 -20.59
CA GLY A 194 -0.50 -8.15 -21.50
C GLY A 194 -1.43 -9.32 -21.12
N GLY A 195 -2.59 -9.03 -20.50
CA GLY A 195 -3.57 -10.03 -20.07
C GLY A 195 -3.18 -10.74 -18.76
N LYS A 196 -2.30 -10.13 -17.96
CA LYS A 196 -1.81 -10.69 -16.70
C LYS A 196 -1.80 -9.62 -15.62
N ALA A 197 -2.07 -10.06 -14.39
CA ALA A 197 -1.83 -9.28 -13.18
C ALA A 197 -0.41 -8.68 -13.20
N ALA A 198 -0.28 -7.40 -12.92
CA ALA A 198 1.00 -6.71 -13.00
C ALA A 198 1.09 -5.55 -12.01
N SER A 199 2.32 -5.23 -11.59
CA SER A 199 2.63 -3.96 -10.93
C SER A 199 3.50 -3.12 -11.86
N VAL A 200 2.86 -2.26 -12.65
CA VAL A 200 3.52 -1.39 -13.64
C VAL A 200 2.90 0.00 -13.64
N SER A 201 3.64 0.99 -14.12
CA SER A 201 3.23 2.40 -14.21
C SER A 201 2.40 2.66 -15.47
N GLY A 202 1.47 3.61 -15.38
CA GLY A 202 0.68 4.13 -16.50
C GLY A 202 -0.55 3.32 -16.87
N GLN A 203 -0.98 2.39 -16.01
CA GLN A 203 -2.15 1.54 -16.25
C GLN A 203 -3.35 1.97 -15.42
N ILE A 204 -4.54 1.63 -15.91
CA ILE A 204 -5.77 1.72 -15.10
C ILE A 204 -5.68 0.62 -14.03
N PRO A 205 -5.94 0.93 -12.74
CA PRO A 205 -5.97 -0.10 -11.72
C PRO A 205 -7.00 -1.19 -12.06
N ALA A 206 -6.59 -2.44 -11.92
CA ALA A 206 -7.43 -3.59 -12.21
C ALA A 206 -8.26 -3.97 -10.98
N SER A 207 -9.49 -4.43 -11.23
CA SER A 207 -10.35 -4.95 -10.17
C SER A 207 -9.87 -6.32 -9.69
N MET A 208 -9.96 -6.57 -8.38
CA MET A 208 -9.59 -7.85 -7.76
C MET A 208 -10.54 -8.19 -6.62
N SER A 209 -11.15 -9.37 -6.71
CA SER A 209 -11.83 -10.06 -5.63
C SER A 209 -10.89 -11.04 -4.94
N GLU A 210 -11.32 -11.63 -3.83
CA GLU A 210 -10.62 -12.74 -3.17
C GLU A 210 -10.39 -13.91 -4.15
N GLN A 211 -11.42 -14.30 -4.92
CA GLN A 211 -11.28 -15.32 -5.97
C GLN A 211 -10.24 -14.92 -7.04
N GLY A 212 -10.18 -13.63 -7.39
CA GLY A 212 -9.18 -13.10 -8.31
C GLY A 212 -7.76 -13.17 -7.75
N SER A 213 -7.59 -12.93 -6.45
CA SER A 213 -6.29 -13.04 -5.75
C SER A 213 -5.73 -14.45 -5.83
N VAL A 214 -6.56 -15.48 -5.64
CA VAL A 214 -6.16 -16.89 -5.74
C VAL A 214 -5.64 -17.25 -7.14
N ALA A 215 -6.26 -16.68 -8.18
CA ALA A 215 -5.88 -16.93 -9.58
C ALA A 215 -4.50 -16.36 -9.98
N VAL A 216 -3.90 -15.48 -9.16
CA VAL A 216 -2.57 -14.90 -9.44
C VAL A 216 -1.49 -15.98 -9.49
N THR A 217 -1.51 -16.94 -8.56
CA THR A 217 -0.53 -18.04 -8.50
C THR A 217 -0.53 -18.86 -9.79
N THR A 218 -1.72 -19.09 -10.36
CA THR A 218 -1.90 -19.86 -11.59
C THR A 218 -1.48 -19.07 -12.84
N SER A 219 -1.70 -17.75 -12.86
CA SER A 219 -1.43 -16.90 -14.03
C SER A 219 0.02 -16.39 -14.12
N LYS A 220 0.69 -16.16 -12.98
CA LYS A 220 2.06 -15.64 -12.92
C LYS A 220 3.11 -16.62 -12.38
N GLY A 221 2.71 -17.65 -11.66
CA GLY A 221 3.60 -18.63 -11.03
C GLY A 221 3.45 -18.66 -9.51
N LYS A 222 3.90 -19.75 -8.88
CA LYS A 222 3.65 -20.08 -7.47
C LYS A 222 4.33 -19.14 -6.48
N GLY A 223 5.32 -18.37 -6.94
CA GLY A 223 5.97 -17.32 -6.15
C GLY A 223 5.13 -16.07 -5.95
N TYR A 224 4.08 -15.88 -6.75
CA TYR A 224 3.22 -14.70 -6.71
C TYR A 224 1.89 -14.98 -6.05
N SER A 225 1.29 -13.93 -5.49
CA SER A 225 -0.04 -13.92 -4.90
C SER A 225 -0.71 -12.56 -5.13
N GLY A 226 -2.01 -12.49 -4.84
CA GLY A 226 -2.64 -11.20 -4.53
C GLY A 226 -2.02 -10.60 -3.26
N LYS A 227 -2.38 -9.36 -2.95
CA LYS A 227 -1.92 -8.64 -1.76
C LYS A 227 -2.12 -9.51 -0.53
N THR A 228 -1.17 -9.52 0.39
CA THR A 228 -1.34 -10.22 1.66
C THR A 228 -1.32 -9.25 2.85
N SER A 229 -1.78 -9.71 4.01
CA SER A 229 -1.68 -8.99 5.27
C SER A 229 -0.24 -8.57 5.60
N ALA A 230 0.78 -9.28 5.10
CA ALA A 230 2.19 -8.88 5.23
C ALA A 230 2.51 -7.56 4.51
N ASP A 231 1.89 -7.33 3.34
CA ASP A 231 2.02 -6.07 2.60
C ASP A 231 1.39 -4.91 3.40
N THR A 232 0.18 -5.12 3.94
CA THR A 232 -0.52 -4.16 4.79
C THR A 232 0.26 -3.85 6.06
N PHE A 233 0.77 -4.89 6.75
CA PHE A 233 1.52 -4.76 7.99
C PHE A 233 2.78 -3.91 7.82
N TYR A 234 3.54 -4.12 6.73
CA TYR A 234 4.71 -3.29 6.44
C TYR A 234 4.30 -1.82 6.26
N MET A 235 3.21 -1.51 5.57
CA MET A 235 2.73 -0.12 5.42
C MET A 235 2.30 0.51 6.74
N GLN A 236 1.55 -0.23 7.56
CA GLN A 236 1.12 0.21 8.90
C GLN A 236 2.34 0.49 9.80
N LEU A 237 3.29 -0.45 9.85
CA LEU A 237 4.48 -0.34 10.68
C LEU A 237 5.35 0.85 10.26
N MET A 238 5.62 0.99 8.95
CA MET A 238 6.47 2.07 8.43
C MET A 238 5.85 3.44 8.67
N HIS A 239 4.54 3.58 8.47
CA HIS A 239 3.84 4.82 8.79
C HIS A 239 3.99 5.18 10.27
N MET A 240 3.66 4.25 11.17
CA MET A 240 3.71 4.48 12.61
C MET A 240 5.12 4.84 13.09
N LEU A 241 6.17 4.16 12.59
CA LEU A 241 7.56 4.46 12.95
C LEU A 241 8.03 5.82 12.45
N LYS A 242 7.74 6.17 11.19
CA LYS A 242 8.23 7.40 10.55
C LYS A 242 7.47 8.63 11.01
N TYR A 243 6.15 8.54 11.17
CA TYR A 243 5.29 9.70 11.47
C TYR A 243 4.87 9.78 12.94
N ALA A 244 5.07 8.70 13.73
CA ALA A 244 4.65 8.64 15.13
C ALA A 244 3.16 9.02 15.32
N THR A 245 2.32 8.56 14.41
CA THR A 245 0.86 8.69 14.50
C THR A 245 0.23 7.44 13.87
N LYS A 246 -1.02 7.14 14.25
CA LYS A 246 -1.86 6.15 13.58
C LYS A 246 -2.64 6.76 12.39
N GLY A 247 -2.78 8.09 12.35
CA GLY A 247 -3.56 8.81 11.33
C GLY A 247 -2.76 9.26 10.12
N ILE A 248 -2.84 8.49 9.02
CA ILE A 248 -2.10 8.77 7.79
C ILE A 248 -2.54 10.06 7.07
N GLU A 249 -3.82 10.43 7.21
CA GLU A 249 -4.39 11.63 6.60
C GLU A 249 -3.72 12.93 7.07
N ARG A 250 -3.18 12.93 8.30
CA ARG A 250 -2.52 14.10 8.90
C ARG A 250 -1.31 14.57 8.08
N TYR A 251 -0.57 13.63 7.50
CA TYR A 251 0.69 13.93 6.82
C TYR A 251 0.65 13.64 5.32
N LEU A 252 0.13 12.49 4.92
CA LEU A 252 0.16 12.04 3.53
C LEU A 252 -1.21 12.09 2.85
N GLY A 253 -2.29 11.63 3.48
CA GLY A 253 -3.61 11.54 2.83
C GLY A 253 -3.82 10.25 2.05
N GLY A 254 -4.46 10.35 0.89
CA GLY A 254 -4.92 9.27 0.03
C GLY A 254 -6.14 9.74 -0.78
N ASP A 255 -6.41 9.17 -1.95
CA ASP A 255 -7.55 9.64 -2.76
C ASP A 255 -8.88 9.08 -2.23
N PHE A 256 -9.41 9.75 -1.21
CA PHE A 256 -10.59 9.34 -0.44
C PHE A 256 -11.79 10.24 -0.67
N ASN A 257 -11.59 11.42 -1.27
CA ASN A 257 -12.61 12.44 -1.52
C ASN A 257 -12.57 13.04 -2.95
N GLY A 258 -11.68 12.60 -3.84
CA GLY A 258 -11.59 13.03 -5.24
C GLY A 258 -12.68 12.44 -6.16
N SER A 259 -13.96 12.53 -5.78
CA SER A 259 -15.07 11.82 -6.44
C SER A 259 -16.04 12.70 -7.24
N ALA A 260 -15.66 13.92 -7.65
CA ALA A 260 -16.62 14.80 -8.31
C ALA A 260 -17.08 14.26 -9.68
N GLN A 261 -18.34 14.57 -9.99
CA GLN A 261 -18.99 14.31 -11.26
C GLN A 261 -19.81 15.54 -11.63
N VAL A 262 -19.52 16.13 -12.78
CA VAL A 262 -20.12 17.41 -13.19
C VAL A 262 -20.66 17.34 -14.62
N ASN A 263 -21.72 18.08 -14.89
CA ASN A 263 -22.37 18.06 -16.20
C ASN A 263 -21.57 18.85 -17.24
N VAL A 264 -21.51 18.33 -18.46
CA VAL A 264 -21.11 19.13 -19.63
C VAL A 264 -22.18 20.19 -19.88
N SER A 265 -21.77 21.45 -19.84
CA SER A 265 -22.65 22.60 -20.00
C SER A 265 -22.86 23.01 -21.46
N LYS A 266 -21.90 22.69 -22.34
CA LYS A 266 -21.95 23.03 -23.75
C LYS A 266 -21.28 21.95 -24.59
N ALA A 267 -21.93 21.55 -25.67
CA ALA A 267 -21.38 20.59 -26.62
C ALA A 267 -20.13 21.14 -27.33
N GLY A 268 -19.19 20.25 -27.62
CA GLY A 268 -17.98 20.55 -28.39
C GLY A 268 -17.67 19.40 -29.34
N THR A 269 -17.12 19.71 -30.52
CA THR A 269 -16.80 18.71 -31.55
C THR A 269 -15.32 18.78 -31.86
N ASN A 270 -14.65 17.61 -31.86
CA ASN A 270 -13.22 17.52 -32.14
C ASN A 270 -12.37 18.47 -31.25
N VAL A 271 -12.65 18.43 -29.94
CA VAL A 271 -12.00 19.26 -28.92
C VAL A 271 -11.17 18.42 -27.95
N THR A 272 -10.20 19.03 -27.27
CA THR A 272 -9.38 18.40 -26.20
C THR A 272 -9.82 18.81 -24.80
N CYS A 273 -11.07 19.26 -24.67
CA CYS A 273 -11.62 19.73 -23.41
C CYS A 273 -13.11 19.42 -23.28
N ALA A 274 -13.60 19.41 -22.04
CA ALA A 274 -15.03 19.42 -21.73
C ALA A 274 -15.42 20.79 -21.16
N LEU A 275 -16.49 21.39 -21.68
CA LEU A 275 -16.99 22.69 -21.22
C LEU A 275 -18.01 22.49 -20.11
N VAL A 276 -17.69 22.95 -18.89
CA VAL A 276 -18.54 22.81 -17.71
C VAL A 276 -18.89 24.17 -17.12
N LYS A 277 -19.88 24.22 -16.22
CA LYS A 277 -20.18 25.45 -15.49
C LYS A 277 -18.97 25.90 -14.67
N ALA A 278 -18.72 27.20 -14.62
CA ALA A 278 -17.59 27.76 -13.89
C ALA A 278 -17.60 27.38 -12.39
N THR A 279 -18.78 27.30 -11.77
CA THR A 279 -18.93 26.86 -10.37
C THR A 279 -18.56 25.40 -10.15
N ASP A 280 -18.88 24.54 -11.12
CA ASP A 280 -18.70 23.10 -11.01
C ASP A 280 -17.26 22.70 -11.39
N ALA A 281 -16.59 23.49 -12.22
CA ALA A 281 -15.19 23.27 -12.59
C ALA A 281 -14.26 23.19 -11.38
N ALA A 282 -14.59 23.86 -10.27
CA ALA A 282 -13.78 23.86 -9.06
C ALA A 282 -13.66 22.47 -8.41
N SER A 283 -14.67 21.60 -8.55
CA SER A 283 -14.69 20.28 -7.91
C SER A 283 -13.86 19.22 -8.63
N ILE A 284 -13.42 19.46 -9.87
CA ILE A 284 -12.58 18.51 -10.63
C ILE A 284 -11.10 18.82 -10.37
N ASP A 285 -10.34 17.93 -9.74
CA ASP A 285 -8.97 18.27 -9.35
C ASP A 285 -7.97 18.34 -10.53
N LEU A 286 -7.04 19.30 -10.47
CA LEU A 286 -5.96 19.40 -11.46
C LEU A 286 -4.99 18.21 -11.33
N GLY A 287 -4.64 17.60 -12.46
CA GLY A 287 -3.76 16.42 -12.48
C GLY A 287 -4.43 15.11 -12.11
N SER A 288 -5.71 15.13 -11.71
CA SER A 288 -6.54 13.92 -11.58
C SER A 288 -6.88 13.33 -12.95
N TYR A 289 -7.49 12.15 -12.95
CA TYR A 289 -7.97 11.47 -14.15
C TYR A 289 -9.49 11.56 -14.23
N VAL A 290 -10.01 11.85 -15.42
CA VAL A 290 -11.44 11.95 -15.67
C VAL A 290 -11.86 11.09 -16.86
N SER A 291 -13.08 10.58 -16.80
CA SER A 291 -13.77 10.02 -17.95
C SER A 291 -14.93 10.92 -18.34
N VAL A 292 -15.21 10.99 -19.65
CA VAL A 292 -16.30 11.78 -20.23
C VAL A 292 -17.23 10.85 -21.01
N GLY A 293 -18.52 10.92 -20.68
CA GLY A 293 -19.56 10.09 -21.29
C GLY A 293 -20.92 10.27 -20.62
N THR A 294 -21.93 9.54 -21.07
CA THR A 294 -23.31 9.63 -20.54
C THR A 294 -23.53 8.84 -19.26
N GLY A 295 -22.62 7.92 -18.91
CA GLY A 295 -22.70 7.13 -17.69
C GLY A 295 -22.39 7.93 -16.43
N THR A 296 -23.11 7.64 -15.35
CA THR A 296 -22.83 8.16 -14.00
C THR A 296 -22.12 7.16 -13.10
N ASP A 297 -22.12 5.89 -13.48
CA ASP A 297 -21.45 4.79 -12.78
C ASP A 297 -20.03 4.58 -13.32
N ARG A 298 -19.02 4.76 -12.48
CA ARG A 298 -17.60 4.60 -12.85
C ARG A 298 -17.24 3.21 -13.39
N GLY A 299 -18.01 2.18 -13.05
CA GLY A 299 -17.83 0.83 -13.60
C GLY A 299 -18.41 0.63 -15.00
N SER A 300 -19.23 1.58 -15.49
CA SER A 300 -19.86 1.49 -16.80
C SER A 300 -18.96 1.98 -17.92
N ASN A 301 -18.97 1.25 -19.05
CA ASN A 301 -18.30 1.68 -20.28
C ASN A 301 -18.86 3.02 -20.82
N THR A 302 -20.12 3.35 -20.54
CA THR A 302 -20.73 4.62 -20.97
C THR A 302 -20.17 5.85 -20.25
N THR A 303 -19.46 5.68 -19.13
CA THR A 303 -18.85 6.80 -18.37
C THR A 303 -17.64 7.39 -19.08
N GLY A 304 -16.97 6.61 -19.93
CA GLY A 304 -15.79 7.02 -20.69
C GLY A 304 -15.94 6.90 -22.20
N GLU A 305 -17.17 6.74 -22.72
CA GLU A 305 -17.42 6.45 -24.13
C GLU A 305 -16.91 7.54 -25.10
N ALA A 306 -16.86 8.80 -24.66
CA ALA A 306 -16.29 9.89 -25.45
C ALA A 306 -14.78 10.02 -25.20
N ALA A 307 -14.37 9.95 -23.93
CA ALA A 307 -12.96 9.96 -23.55
C ALA A 307 -12.78 9.29 -22.18
N ALA A 308 -12.13 8.13 -22.13
CA ALA A 308 -11.85 7.42 -20.89
C ALA A 308 -10.49 7.79 -20.28
N TYR A 309 -10.43 7.93 -18.95
CA TYR A 309 -9.19 8.06 -18.17
C TYR A 309 -8.19 9.11 -18.72
N ARG A 310 -8.67 10.31 -19.03
CA ARG A 310 -7.83 11.43 -19.46
C ARG A 310 -7.33 12.22 -18.26
N LYS A 311 -6.05 12.58 -18.25
CA LYS A 311 -5.49 13.44 -17.21
C LYS A 311 -5.96 14.88 -17.40
N VAL A 312 -6.39 15.54 -16.33
CA VAL A 312 -6.68 16.98 -16.33
C VAL A 312 -5.37 17.76 -16.34
N ILE A 313 -5.09 18.49 -17.43
CA ILE A 313 -3.83 19.21 -17.64
C ILE A 313 -3.93 20.68 -17.19
N SER A 314 -5.08 21.30 -17.43
CA SER A 314 -5.35 22.68 -17.04
C SER A 314 -6.84 22.97 -17.03
N LYS A 315 -7.22 24.11 -16.44
CA LYS A 315 -8.56 24.67 -16.55
C LYS A 315 -8.46 26.06 -17.15
N THR A 316 -9.29 26.37 -18.14
CA THR A 316 -9.29 27.67 -18.82
C THR A 316 -10.67 28.30 -18.72
N VAL A 317 -10.75 29.51 -18.15
CA VAL A 317 -11.98 30.30 -18.16
C VAL A 317 -12.29 30.69 -19.60
N VAL A 318 -13.47 30.29 -20.09
CA VAL A 318 -13.92 30.62 -21.45
C VAL A 318 -14.73 31.92 -21.40
N ASP A 319 -15.64 32.01 -20.43
CA ASP A 319 -16.45 33.19 -20.13
C ASP A 319 -16.88 33.15 -18.65
N ALA A 320 -17.74 34.08 -18.21
CA ALA A 320 -18.19 34.18 -16.82
C ALA A 320 -19.00 32.95 -16.33
N ALA A 321 -19.62 32.18 -17.24
CA ALA A 321 -20.44 31.02 -16.91
C ALA A 321 -19.75 29.68 -17.20
N THR A 322 -18.72 29.67 -18.05
CA THR A 322 -18.14 28.46 -18.64
C THR A 322 -16.64 28.36 -18.41
N THR A 323 -16.21 27.18 -17.96
CA THR A 323 -14.79 26.81 -17.85
C THR A 323 -14.52 25.54 -18.65
N ALA A 324 -13.43 25.54 -19.41
CA ALA A 324 -12.93 24.37 -20.10
C ALA A 324 -12.03 23.54 -19.17
N ILE A 325 -12.35 22.26 -19.01
CA ILE A 325 -11.46 21.27 -18.39
C ILE A 325 -10.63 20.66 -19.51
N ASN A 326 -9.37 21.09 -19.64
CA ASN A 326 -8.47 20.61 -20.69
C ASN A 326 -7.84 19.28 -20.26
N VAL A 327 -7.91 18.28 -21.13
CA VAL A 327 -7.48 16.92 -20.81
C VAL A 327 -6.46 16.38 -21.81
N SER A 328 -5.66 15.41 -21.37
CA SER A 328 -4.67 14.74 -22.21
C SER A 328 -5.30 13.88 -23.31
N GLY A 329 -4.54 13.63 -24.38
CA GLY A 329 -4.89 12.64 -25.40
C GLY A 329 -5.52 13.23 -26.65
N ALA A 330 -6.15 12.36 -27.45
CA ALA A 330 -6.78 12.76 -28.71
C ALA A 330 -8.07 13.58 -28.46
N ALA A 331 -8.43 14.38 -29.46
CA ALA A 331 -9.67 15.14 -29.46
C ALA A 331 -10.91 14.23 -29.50
N PHE A 332 -12.02 14.72 -28.94
CA PHE A 332 -13.29 14.00 -28.80
C PHE A 332 -14.48 14.95 -28.95
N THR A 333 -15.68 14.37 -28.99
CA THR A 333 -16.94 15.10 -29.07
C THR A 333 -17.70 14.97 -27.76
N THR A 334 -18.26 16.07 -27.27
CA THR A 334 -19.07 16.12 -26.05
C THR A 334 -20.48 16.61 -26.36
N THR A 335 -21.46 16.14 -25.59
CA THR A 335 -22.84 16.64 -25.60
C THR A 335 -23.24 17.05 -24.18
N THR A 336 -24.32 17.83 -24.04
CA THR A 336 -24.83 18.25 -22.72
C THR A 336 -25.49 17.12 -21.92
N ALA A 337 -25.63 15.92 -22.52
CA ALA A 337 -26.06 14.72 -21.81
C ALA A 337 -24.90 13.99 -21.12
N MET A 338 -23.66 14.45 -21.31
CA MET A 338 -22.47 13.82 -20.75
C MET A 338 -22.04 14.46 -19.44
N HIS A 339 -21.24 13.71 -18.69
CA HIS A 339 -20.60 14.11 -17.44
C HIS A 339 -19.08 14.06 -17.57
N VAL A 340 -18.39 14.91 -16.83
CA VAL A 340 -16.96 14.76 -16.51
C VAL A 340 -16.88 14.11 -15.13
N THR A 341 -16.40 12.87 -15.08
CA THR A 341 -16.36 12.05 -13.86
C THR A 341 -14.92 11.81 -13.44
N GLN A 342 -14.52 12.23 -12.24
CA GLN A 342 -13.20 11.84 -11.67
C GLN A 342 -13.14 10.33 -11.45
N MET A 343 -12.05 9.74 -11.90
CA MET A 343 -11.75 8.30 -11.86
C MET A 343 -10.60 8.04 -10.87
N PRO A 344 -10.43 6.78 -10.41
CA PRO A 344 -9.21 6.37 -9.75
C PRO A 344 -7.96 6.84 -10.50
N TYR A 345 -6.89 7.12 -9.77
CA TYR A 345 -5.63 7.50 -10.40
C TYR A 345 -5.03 6.32 -11.15
N LEU A 346 -4.40 6.59 -12.29
CA LEU A 346 -3.57 5.58 -12.96
C LEU A 346 -2.41 5.16 -12.04
N THR A 347 -1.97 3.92 -12.17
CA THR A 347 -0.75 3.46 -11.51
C THR A 347 0.44 4.33 -11.92
N GLY A 348 1.36 4.58 -10.99
CA GLY A 348 2.53 5.42 -11.20
C GLY A 348 2.26 6.92 -11.15
N SER A 349 1.10 7.33 -10.63
CA SER A 349 0.77 8.75 -10.40
C SER A 349 1.70 9.44 -9.39
N THR A 350 2.39 8.67 -8.55
CA THR A 350 3.39 9.14 -7.58
C THR A 350 4.84 9.03 -8.10
N ASP A 351 5.07 8.61 -9.34
CA ASP A 351 6.42 8.43 -9.89
C ASP A 351 7.27 9.69 -9.89
N GLY A 352 6.62 10.86 -10.00
CA GLY A 352 7.27 12.16 -9.97
C GLY A 352 7.68 12.64 -8.57
N VAL A 353 7.16 12.03 -7.50
CA VAL A 353 7.43 12.47 -6.13
C VAL A 353 8.91 12.25 -5.82
N LEU A 354 9.59 13.33 -5.45
CA LEU A 354 11.06 13.38 -5.39
C LEU A 354 11.68 12.58 -4.22
N GLY A 355 10.89 12.26 -3.19
CA GLY A 355 11.32 11.45 -2.04
C GLY A 355 10.62 10.08 -1.97
N ASN A 356 10.97 9.32 -0.93
CA ASN A 356 10.38 8.01 -0.66
C ASN A 356 8.98 8.09 -0.05
N ASP A 357 8.66 9.22 0.59
CA ASP A 357 7.33 9.51 1.10
C ASP A 357 6.84 10.84 0.51
N GLY A 358 5.56 10.93 0.17
CA GLY A 358 5.03 12.17 -0.39
C GLY A 358 3.68 12.08 -1.08
N ILE A 359 3.30 13.20 -1.68
CA ILE A 359 2.09 13.37 -2.49
C ILE A 359 2.45 14.03 -3.82
N PRO A 360 1.77 13.74 -4.93
CA PRO A 360 2.07 14.37 -6.21
C PRO A 360 2.06 15.91 -6.18
N ARG A 361 1.05 16.52 -5.54
CA ARG A 361 0.72 17.94 -5.67
C ARG A 361 0.36 18.58 -4.33
N GLU A 362 0.96 19.72 -4.01
CA GLU A 362 0.64 20.50 -2.80
C GLU A 362 -0.61 21.37 -2.96
N ASP A 363 -0.96 21.71 -4.20
CA ASP A 363 -2.12 22.55 -4.55
C ASP A 363 -3.43 21.77 -4.72
N VAL A 364 -3.38 20.45 -4.53
CA VAL A 364 -4.54 19.55 -4.48
C VAL A 364 -4.67 19.04 -3.04
N PRO A 365 -5.89 18.90 -2.47
CA PRO A 365 -6.06 18.30 -1.16
C PRO A 365 -5.35 16.94 -1.06
N LYS A 366 -4.73 16.66 0.08
CA LYS A 366 -4.06 15.37 0.32
C LYS A 366 -5.03 14.19 0.24
N THR A 367 -6.30 14.44 0.53
CA THR A 367 -7.40 13.46 0.49
C THR A 367 -7.96 13.23 -0.92
N HIS A 368 -7.38 13.84 -1.97
CA HIS A 368 -7.87 13.80 -3.36
C HIS A 368 -6.78 13.27 -4.32
N GLN A 369 -5.75 12.60 -3.80
CA GLN A 369 -4.62 12.11 -4.60
C GLN A 369 -3.93 10.93 -3.93
N PRO A 370 -3.30 10.03 -4.71
CA PRO A 370 -2.55 8.92 -4.15
C PRO A 370 -1.32 9.41 -3.39
N ILE A 371 -0.80 8.56 -2.53
CA ILE A 371 0.39 8.85 -1.73
C ILE A 371 1.52 7.90 -2.07
N LYS A 372 2.74 8.33 -1.77
CA LYS A 372 3.91 7.46 -1.70
C LYS A 372 4.30 7.28 -0.23
N LEU A 373 4.52 6.06 0.20
CA LEU A 373 5.08 5.71 1.51
C LEU A 373 6.15 4.64 1.31
N GLN A 374 7.38 4.88 1.79
CA GLN A 374 8.50 3.94 1.60
C GLN A 374 8.67 3.51 0.14
N GLY A 375 8.51 4.44 -0.81
CA GLY A 375 8.64 4.17 -2.25
C GLY A 375 7.40 3.57 -2.92
N ILE A 376 6.41 3.10 -2.15
CA ILE A 376 5.22 2.38 -2.61
C ILE A 376 4.06 3.35 -2.78
N GLU A 377 3.36 3.25 -3.91
CA GLU A 377 2.15 4.01 -4.22
C GLU A 377 0.93 3.38 -3.57
N LEU A 378 0.16 4.16 -2.82
CA LEU A 378 -1.04 3.73 -2.10
C LEU A 378 -2.23 4.66 -2.39
N PHE A 379 -3.43 4.15 -2.15
CA PHE A 379 -4.68 4.93 -2.10
C PHE A 379 -5.01 5.68 -3.40
N ALA A 380 -5.00 4.96 -4.52
CA ALA A 380 -5.34 5.51 -5.84
C ALA A 380 -6.86 5.69 -6.08
N GLY A 381 -7.68 5.71 -5.02
CA GLY A 381 -9.14 5.80 -5.14
C GLY A 381 -9.87 4.45 -5.21
N ILE A 382 -9.19 3.37 -4.81
CA ILE A 382 -9.72 2.00 -4.78
C ILE A 382 -9.33 1.30 -3.48
N TYR A 383 -10.20 0.41 -3.00
CA TYR A 383 -9.81 -0.58 -2.01
C TYR A 383 -8.82 -1.58 -2.58
N GLU A 384 -8.03 -2.21 -1.72
CA GLU A 384 -7.20 -3.36 -2.08
C GLU A 384 -7.61 -4.58 -1.26
N THR A 385 -8.00 -5.65 -1.95
CA THR A 385 -8.38 -6.94 -1.33
C THR A 385 -7.18 -7.64 -0.71
N GLU A 386 -7.30 -8.10 0.54
CA GLU A 386 -6.31 -8.94 1.23
C GLU A 386 -6.53 -10.42 0.90
N GLY A 387 -5.79 -10.89 -0.10
CA GLY A 387 -5.88 -12.22 -0.72
C GLY A 387 -5.50 -13.43 0.16
N ASP A 388 -5.02 -13.18 1.38
CA ASP A 388 -4.68 -14.22 2.35
C ASP A 388 -5.65 -14.27 3.54
N ILE A 389 -6.70 -13.42 3.54
CA ILE A 389 -7.67 -13.30 4.62
C ILE A 389 -9.09 -13.56 4.08
N ILE A 390 -9.78 -14.52 4.71
CA ILE A 390 -11.22 -14.67 4.58
C ILE A 390 -11.85 -14.29 5.93
N LEU A 391 -12.94 -13.53 5.86
CA LEU A 391 -13.76 -13.21 7.02
C LEU A 391 -14.95 -14.17 7.07
N ASN A 392 -15.28 -14.67 8.26
CA ASN A 392 -16.51 -15.39 8.50
C ASN A 392 -17.41 -14.55 9.41
N ASN A 393 -18.47 -14.02 8.81
CA ASN A 393 -19.48 -13.23 9.49
C ASN A 393 -20.49 -14.19 10.15
N VAL A 394 -20.48 -14.27 11.48
CA VAL A 394 -21.26 -15.22 12.28
C VAL A 394 -22.42 -14.52 12.98
N LYS A 395 -23.65 -14.91 12.64
CA LYS A 395 -24.86 -14.47 13.32
C LYS A 395 -25.10 -15.31 14.57
N ASP A 396 -24.83 -14.74 15.74
CA ASP A 396 -25.10 -15.40 17.03
C ASP A 396 -26.58 -15.36 17.40
N SER A 397 -27.25 -14.25 17.09
CA SER A 397 -28.70 -14.04 17.28
C SER A 397 -29.22 -12.93 16.37
N ASP A 398 -30.52 -12.59 16.46
CA ASP A 398 -31.10 -11.44 15.74
C ASP A 398 -30.57 -10.08 16.21
N THR A 399 -29.85 -10.03 17.33
CA THR A 399 -29.35 -8.76 17.92
C THR A 399 -27.86 -8.77 18.23
N SER A 400 -27.14 -9.84 17.87
CA SER A 400 -25.71 -10.00 18.13
C SER A 400 -25.05 -10.83 17.03
N GLY A 401 -23.85 -10.44 16.64
CA GLY A 401 -22.98 -11.20 15.75
C GLY A 401 -21.52 -10.81 15.90
N HIS A 402 -20.63 -11.63 15.36
CA HIS A 402 -19.19 -11.36 15.34
C HIS A 402 -18.59 -11.77 14.00
N THR A 403 -17.37 -11.31 13.73
CA THR A 403 -16.65 -11.62 12.50
C THR A 403 -15.32 -12.26 12.84
N GLU A 404 -15.17 -13.53 12.47
CA GLU A 404 -13.92 -14.27 12.62
C GLU A 404 -12.96 -13.91 11.47
N VAL A 405 -11.67 -13.81 11.78
CA VAL A 405 -10.60 -13.55 10.81
C VAL A 405 -9.79 -14.83 10.59
N TRP A 406 -9.80 -15.33 9.36
CA TRP A 406 -9.11 -16.55 8.96
C TRP A 406 -8.01 -16.25 7.97
N LYS A 407 -6.78 -16.64 8.32
CA LYS A 407 -5.57 -16.37 7.52
C LYS A 407 -4.98 -17.64 6.93
N VAL A 408 -4.59 -17.61 5.66
CA VAL A 408 -3.78 -18.65 5.03
C VAL A 408 -2.32 -18.19 4.90
N PHE A 409 -1.38 -18.98 5.39
CA PHE A 409 0.04 -18.63 5.40
C PHE A 409 0.82 -19.08 4.17
N ASP A 410 0.29 -20.03 3.41
CA ASP A 410 0.80 -20.44 2.09
C ASP A 410 -0.25 -20.07 1.04
N THR A 411 -0.01 -19.00 0.29
CA THR A 411 -0.99 -18.47 -0.67
C THR A 411 -1.31 -19.44 -1.80
N THR A 412 -0.49 -20.47 -2.03
CA THR A 412 -0.81 -21.54 -3.00
C THR A 412 -1.95 -22.44 -2.54
N LYS A 413 -2.35 -22.33 -1.27
CA LYS A 413 -3.45 -23.07 -0.65
C LYS A 413 -4.69 -22.20 -0.37
N ALA A 414 -4.65 -20.92 -0.75
CA ALA A 414 -5.80 -20.04 -0.66
C ALA A 414 -6.95 -20.60 -1.52
N SER A 415 -8.16 -20.66 -0.97
CA SER A 415 -9.30 -21.30 -1.63
C SER A 415 -10.15 -20.32 -2.42
N GLY A 416 -10.28 -19.08 -1.94
CA GLY A 416 -11.16 -18.05 -2.49
C GLY A 416 -12.66 -18.36 -2.46
N THR A 417 -13.06 -19.49 -1.89
CA THR A 417 -14.46 -19.95 -1.86
C THR A 417 -14.86 -20.58 -0.53
N ALA A 418 -13.91 -21.02 0.28
CA ALA A 418 -14.15 -21.66 1.57
C ALA A 418 -12.97 -21.46 2.54
N ILE A 419 -13.25 -21.57 3.83
CA ILE A 419 -12.23 -21.75 4.86
C ILE A 419 -11.88 -23.24 4.89
N THR A 420 -10.65 -23.57 4.52
CA THR A 420 -10.13 -24.94 4.49
C THR A 420 -9.29 -25.24 5.74
N ALA A 421 -8.77 -26.46 5.85
CA ALA A 421 -7.86 -26.85 6.94
C ALA A 421 -6.51 -26.11 6.92
N ASP A 422 -6.17 -25.40 5.82
CA ASP A 422 -4.95 -24.62 5.71
C ASP A 422 -5.10 -23.17 6.25
N TYR A 423 -6.34 -22.75 6.54
CA TYR A 423 -6.60 -21.47 7.18
C TYR A 423 -6.50 -21.60 8.70
N VAL A 424 -5.95 -20.55 9.32
CA VAL A 424 -5.80 -20.42 10.77
C VAL A 424 -6.67 -19.27 11.25
N HIS A 425 -7.48 -19.53 12.26
CA HIS A 425 -8.21 -18.47 12.96
C HIS A 425 -7.23 -17.61 13.76
N VAL A 426 -7.11 -16.34 13.41
CA VAL A 426 -6.15 -15.41 14.03
C VAL A 426 -6.80 -14.49 15.08
N GLY A 427 -8.13 -14.49 15.15
CA GLY A 427 -8.94 -13.77 16.13
C GLY A 427 -10.21 -13.21 15.49
N ASP A 428 -10.95 -12.41 16.27
CA ASP A 428 -12.22 -11.84 15.85
C ASP A 428 -12.17 -10.32 15.85
N TYR A 429 -12.85 -9.70 14.90
CA TYR A 429 -13.16 -8.28 15.01
C TYR A 429 -14.12 -8.03 16.19
N PRO A 430 -14.16 -6.80 16.73
CA PRO A 430 -15.10 -6.45 17.78
C PRO A 430 -16.55 -6.80 17.39
N ALA A 431 -17.25 -7.52 18.28
CA ALA A 431 -18.62 -7.95 18.04
C ALA A 431 -19.57 -6.77 17.82
N VAL A 432 -20.65 -7.01 17.06
CA VAL A 432 -21.68 -6.02 16.72
C VAL A 432 -23.03 -6.40 17.29
N ASN A 433 -23.90 -5.40 17.44
CA ASN A 433 -25.32 -5.57 17.75
C ASN A 433 -26.20 -5.04 16.61
N ASP A 434 -27.52 -5.12 16.78
CA ASP A 434 -28.54 -4.65 15.83
C ASP A 434 -28.43 -3.16 15.43
N ARG A 435 -27.69 -2.34 16.19
CA ARG A 435 -27.44 -0.92 15.88
C ARG A 435 -26.11 -0.66 15.19
N THR A 436 -25.14 -1.55 15.35
CA THR A 436 -23.78 -1.40 14.79
C THR A 436 -23.52 -2.33 13.62
N ASP A 437 -24.39 -3.30 13.37
CA ASP A 437 -24.35 -4.16 12.18
C ASP A 437 -24.48 -3.33 10.89
N ASN A 438 -23.59 -3.60 9.92
CA ASN A 438 -23.52 -2.86 8.67
C ASN A 438 -23.38 -1.33 8.86
N GLN A 439 -22.77 -0.91 9.97
CA GLN A 439 -22.41 0.48 10.23
C GLN A 439 -20.90 0.62 10.30
N TRP A 440 -20.39 1.76 9.83
CA TRP A 440 -18.99 2.11 10.01
C TRP A 440 -18.68 2.39 11.48
N GLN A 441 -17.62 1.75 11.98
CA GLN A 441 -17.16 1.84 13.37
C GLN A 441 -15.68 2.21 13.40
N TRP A 442 -15.33 3.35 14.01
CA TRP A 442 -13.94 3.72 14.21
C TRP A 442 -13.29 2.89 15.32
N GLN A 443 -12.09 2.40 15.02
CA GLN A 443 -11.38 1.41 15.82
C GLN A 443 -10.47 2.07 16.87
N THR A 444 -10.26 1.41 18.01
CA THR A 444 -9.56 1.97 19.18
C THR A 444 -8.07 1.59 19.23
N ASP A 445 -7.78 0.36 19.66
CA ASP A 445 -6.44 -0.25 19.74
C ASP A 445 -6.36 -1.47 18.83
N PHE A 446 -5.18 -2.08 18.77
CA PHE A 446 -4.94 -3.34 18.06
C PHE A 446 -4.08 -4.28 18.90
N VAL A 447 -4.12 -5.56 18.53
CA VAL A 447 -3.15 -6.58 18.92
C VAL A 447 -2.51 -7.16 17.66
N GLU A 448 -1.22 -7.49 17.74
CA GLU A 448 -0.52 -8.16 16.64
C GLU A 448 -0.84 -9.66 16.64
N LYS A 449 -1.18 -10.20 15.46
CA LYS A 449 -1.53 -11.59 15.22
C LYS A 449 -0.93 -12.08 13.91
N HIS A 450 0.31 -12.59 13.96
CA HIS A 450 1.01 -13.16 12.80
C HIS A 450 1.07 -12.21 11.60
N GLY A 451 1.54 -10.98 11.80
CA GLY A 451 1.60 -9.96 10.75
C GLY A 451 0.25 -9.36 10.40
N PHE A 452 -0.73 -9.42 11.31
CA PHE A 452 -2.02 -8.76 11.17
C PHE A 452 -2.29 -7.92 12.40
N LEU A 453 -2.57 -6.62 12.23
CA LEU A 453 -2.96 -5.75 13.34
C LEU A 453 -4.49 -5.83 13.51
N LEU A 454 -4.93 -6.71 14.41
CA LEU A 454 -6.33 -6.97 14.70
C LEU A 454 -6.88 -5.93 15.67
N PRO A 455 -7.89 -5.13 15.30
CA PRO A 455 -8.52 -4.17 16.20
C PRO A 455 -9.13 -4.83 17.43
N THR A 456 -8.94 -4.25 18.61
CA THR A 456 -9.43 -4.83 19.88
C THR A 456 -10.71 -4.16 20.39
N GLY A 457 -11.18 -3.09 19.74
CA GLY A 457 -12.40 -2.39 20.14
C GLY A 457 -12.81 -1.28 19.18
N VAL A 458 -14.01 -0.76 19.36
CA VAL A 458 -14.63 0.31 18.57
C VAL A 458 -15.09 1.48 19.46
N GLY A 459 -15.53 2.57 18.85
CA GLY A 459 -16.00 3.78 19.54
C GLY A 459 -15.01 4.95 19.50
N ALA A 460 -14.01 4.87 18.63
CA ALA A 460 -13.14 6.00 18.32
C ALA A 460 -13.81 6.98 17.33
N THR A 461 -13.02 7.88 16.75
CA THR A 461 -13.45 8.87 15.75
C THR A 461 -12.41 8.97 14.64
N SER A 462 -12.68 9.77 13.61
CA SER A 462 -11.71 10.09 12.56
C SER A 462 -10.44 10.82 13.05
N THR A 463 -10.38 11.18 14.34
CA THR A 463 -9.24 11.88 14.95
C THR A 463 -8.73 11.23 16.24
N SER A 464 -9.24 10.05 16.60
CA SER A 464 -8.84 9.30 17.80
C SER A 464 -8.65 7.80 17.50
N GLY A 465 -7.96 7.08 18.38
CA GLY A 465 -7.72 5.64 18.21
C GLY A 465 -6.91 5.33 16.95
N LEU A 466 -7.42 4.42 16.10
CA LEU A 466 -6.78 4.07 14.82
C LEU A 466 -7.18 5.00 13.66
N THR A 467 -8.01 6.01 13.93
CA THR A 467 -8.52 7.05 13.00
C THR A 467 -9.36 6.59 11.81
N ASP A 468 -9.33 5.30 11.48
CA ASP A 468 -10.02 4.76 10.32
C ASP A 468 -11.13 3.78 10.76
N ALA A 469 -12.08 3.53 9.87
CA ALA A 469 -13.30 2.78 10.19
C ALA A 469 -13.28 1.34 9.66
N LEU A 470 -13.94 0.45 10.38
CA LEU A 470 -14.32 -0.90 9.98
C LEU A 470 -15.82 -0.94 9.66
N ILE A 471 -16.23 -1.66 8.62
CA ILE A 471 -17.61 -2.09 8.45
C ILE A 471 -17.66 -3.61 8.26
N ILE A 472 -18.51 -4.25 9.06
CA ILE A 472 -18.84 -5.68 9.04
C ILE A 472 -20.35 -5.83 9.27
N ASN A 473 -20.94 -6.91 8.78
CA ASN A 473 -22.38 -7.11 8.76
C ASN A 473 -22.82 -8.55 9.13
N PRO A 474 -22.31 -9.15 10.23
CA PRO A 474 -22.60 -10.54 10.58
C PRO A 474 -24.05 -10.85 10.92
N ILE A 475 -24.90 -9.87 11.25
CA ILE A 475 -26.32 -10.11 11.52
C ILE A 475 -27.13 -10.06 10.21
N SER A 476 -26.91 -9.05 9.36
CA SER A 476 -27.69 -8.86 8.12
C SER A 476 -27.18 -9.67 6.94
N ALA A 477 -25.89 -10.00 6.90
CA ALA A 477 -25.26 -10.83 5.88
C ALA A 477 -24.23 -11.79 6.51
N PRO A 478 -24.67 -12.88 7.16
CA PRO A 478 -23.76 -13.90 7.65
C PRO A 478 -23.12 -14.70 6.50
N GLY A 479 -21.94 -15.26 6.74
CA GLY A 479 -21.20 -16.09 5.78
C GLY A 479 -19.80 -15.54 5.44
N LEU A 480 -19.24 -16.02 4.34
CA LEU A 480 -17.86 -15.70 3.97
C LEU A 480 -17.76 -14.40 3.19
N HIS A 481 -16.88 -13.52 3.64
CA HIS A 481 -16.64 -12.21 3.05
C HIS A 481 -15.15 -11.98 2.84
N GLU A 482 -14.82 -11.17 1.85
CA GLU A 482 -13.44 -10.75 1.63
C GLU A 482 -13.10 -9.54 2.49
N LEU A 483 -11.84 -9.44 2.90
CA LEU A 483 -11.32 -8.27 3.59
C LEU A 483 -10.71 -7.31 2.57
N ARG A 484 -11.18 -6.06 2.58
CA ARG A 484 -10.62 -4.97 1.77
C ARG A 484 -10.03 -3.89 2.65
N ARG A 485 -8.87 -3.36 2.26
CA ARG A 485 -8.16 -2.31 2.98
C ARG A 485 -8.08 -1.01 2.22
N GLY A 486 -7.92 0.09 2.96
CA GLY A 486 -7.64 1.40 2.38
C GLY A 486 -8.90 2.25 2.29
N GLY A 487 -9.27 2.62 1.07
CA GLY A 487 -10.34 3.56 0.82
C GLY A 487 -10.60 3.78 -0.66
N VAL A 488 -11.78 4.32 -0.97
CA VAL A 488 -12.20 4.71 -2.33
C VAL A 488 -12.46 6.21 -2.40
N LEU A 489 -12.58 6.75 -3.61
CA LEU A 489 -12.76 8.19 -3.93
C LEU A 489 -13.82 8.97 -3.13
N GLY A 490 -14.76 8.30 -2.47
CA GLY A 490 -15.85 8.93 -1.70
C GLY A 490 -16.01 8.38 -0.29
N GLY A 491 -14.99 7.70 0.24
CA GLY A 491 -15.05 7.16 1.60
C GLY A 491 -14.70 8.19 2.68
N GLY A 492 -14.01 9.28 2.32
CA GLY A 492 -13.61 10.34 3.25
C GLY A 492 -12.86 9.80 4.46
N SER A 493 -13.20 10.30 5.65
CA SER A 493 -12.49 10.02 6.90
C SER A 493 -12.72 8.61 7.47
N LEU A 494 -13.34 7.72 6.70
CA LEU A 494 -13.46 6.29 7.01
C LEU A 494 -12.20 5.55 6.55
N CYS A 495 -11.48 6.12 5.59
CA CYS A 495 -10.40 5.50 4.85
C CYS A 495 -9.04 5.73 5.50
N GLY A 496 -8.10 4.83 5.21
CA GLY A 496 -6.71 4.94 5.66
C GLY A 496 -6.04 3.57 5.77
N LEU A 497 -4.93 3.49 6.51
CA LEU A 497 -4.17 2.25 6.65
C LEU A 497 -4.90 1.18 7.48
N PHE A 498 -5.83 1.58 8.36
CA PHE A 498 -6.65 0.70 9.18
C PHE A 498 -8.10 0.60 8.66
N GLY A 499 -8.45 1.40 7.63
CA GLY A 499 -9.74 1.36 6.97
C GLY A 499 -10.02 -0.03 6.38
N ALA A 500 -11.18 -0.59 6.71
CA ALA A 500 -11.51 -1.98 6.37
C ALA A 500 -12.98 -2.18 6.02
N ILE A 501 -13.23 -2.94 4.94
CA ILE A 501 -14.56 -3.45 4.57
C ILE A 501 -14.53 -4.97 4.66
N GLY A 502 -15.48 -5.54 5.40
CA GLY A 502 -15.69 -6.98 5.55
C GLY A 502 -17.13 -7.41 5.30
N GLY A 503 -17.85 -6.71 4.41
CA GLY A 503 -19.25 -6.99 4.09
C GLY A 503 -19.53 -7.28 2.62
N LEU A 504 -18.52 -7.66 1.85
CA LEU A 504 -18.63 -8.00 0.43
C LEU A 504 -18.26 -9.47 0.19
N ASP A 505 -19.02 -10.16 -0.66
CA ASP A 505 -18.82 -11.59 -0.99
C ASP A 505 -17.45 -11.83 -1.65
N LEU A 506 -16.91 -13.03 -1.54
CA LEU A 506 -15.57 -13.41 -2.05
C LEU A 506 -15.34 -13.20 -3.57
N SER A 507 -16.39 -12.97 -4.35
CA SER A 507 -16.33 -12.80 -5.81
C SER A 507 -16.52 -11.36 -6.27
N VAL A 508 -16.79 -10.40 -5.38
CA VAL A 508 -17.13 -9.03 -5.79
C VAL A 508 -15.95 -8.39 -6.50
N ALA A 509 -16.15 -7.97 -7.75
CA ALA A 509 -15.17 -7.21 -8.51
C ALA A 509 -15.87 -6.01 -9.14
N TRP A 510 -15.35 -4.82 -8.86
CA TRP A 510 -15.95 -3.54 -9.26
C TRP A 510 -14.89 -2.46 -9.41
N TRP A 511 -15.24 -1.29 -9.96
CA TRP A 511 -14.28 -0.20 -10.21
C TRP A 511 -13.51 0.23 -8.96
N GLY A 512 -14.16 0.18 -7.78
CA GLY A 512 -13.59 0.55 -6.49
C GLY A 512 -12.94 -0.62 -5.74
N CYS A 513 -12.94 -1.83 -6.31
CA CYS A 513 -12.45 -3.06 -5.69
C CYS A 513 -11.17 -3.51 -6.40
N GLY A 514 -10.03 -2.95 -6.01
CA GLY A 514 -8.73 -3.27 -6.58
C GLY A 514 -7.96 -4.32 -5.79
N GLY A 515 -6.68 -4.43 -6.10
CA GLY A 515 -5.75 -5.31 -5.40
C GLY A 515 -4.32 -4.82 -5.51
N ARG A 516 -3.39 -5.69 -5.15
CA ARG A 516 -1.94 -5.48 -5.35
C ARG A 516 -1.30 -6.83 -5.65
N LEU A 517 -0.22 -6.81 -6.44
CA LEU A 517 0.58 -8.01 -6.62
C LEU A 517 1.44 -8.24 -5.38
N SER A 518 1.65 -9.49 -5.01
CA SER A 518 2.60 -9.85 -3.96
C SER A 518 3.56 -10.93 -4.44
N SER A 519 4.76 -10.96 -3.85
CA SER A 519 5.76 -12.01 -4.06
C SER A 519 5.89 -12.94 -2.85
N TRP A 520 4.87 -12.92 -1.98
CA TRP A 520 4.81 -13.75 -0.78
C TRP A 520 4.05 -15.03 -1.09
N ARG A 521 4.80 -16.11 -1.37
CA ARG A 521 4.25 -17.46 -1.30
C ARG A 521 3.90 -17.84 0.14
N THR A 522 4.83 -17.59 1.07
CA THR A 522 4.66 -17.82 2.50
C THR A 522 5.04 -16.60 3.32
N HIS A 523 4.27 -16.31 4.37
CA HIS A 523 4.36 -15.07 5.14
C HIS A 523 3.83 -15.19 6.58
N ALA A 524 4.36 -16.18 7.30
CA ALA A 524 4.12 -16.36 8.74
C ALA A 524 4.68 -15.22 9.59
#